data_AF-A0A7X8HI26-F1
#
_entry.id   AF-A0A7X8HI26-F1
#
_cell.length_a   1.000
_cell.length_b   1.000
_cell.length_c   1.000
_cell.angle_alpha   90.00
_cell.angle_beta   90.00
_cell.angle_gamma   90.00
#
_symmetry.space_group_name_H-M   'P 1'
#
loop_
_entity.id
_entity.type
_entity.pdbx_description
1 polymer ?
#
loop_
_entity_poly.entity_id
_entity_poly.type
_entity_poly.pdbx_seq_one_letter_code
_entity_poly.pdbx_strand_id
1 'polypeptide(L)'
;MTEQNLDALAQDMLRIGQQARTAAKTIRNASDAQKSKALLAMADLIEVNRAQLQAENAKDIEAAEKNGLEAALVDRLKLSDHALNTMATGLRQIAAMPDPVGSLGPTIKRPNGMDVAQMRVPLGVIGIIYESRPNVTIDAAALCLKSGNATILRGGSEAFHSNQALGAIIRQGLIAAGLPEHTVQVIGTTDRGAVGHLITMTDYVDVIVPRGGKGLIARLSAEAK
;
A
#
# COMPACT_ATOMS: atom_id res chain seq x y z
N MET A 1 3.13 -29.30 2.84
CA MET A 1 3.92 -28.10 2.52
C MET A 1 5.36 -28.46 2.78
N THR A 2 6.19 -28.62 1.75
CA THR A 2 7.59 -29.08 1.85
C THR A 2 8.48 -27.99 2.41
N GLU A 3 9.55 -28.35 3.13
CA GLU A 3 10.54 -27.41 3.71
C GLU A 3 11.11 -26.42 2.68
N GLN A 4 11.25 -26.85 1.41
CA GLN A 4 11.69 -26.00 0.30
C GLN A 4 10.76 -24.81 0.00
N ASN A 5 9.45 -24.93 0.25
CA ASN A 5 8.50 -23.83 0.02
C ASN A 5 8.53 -22.79 1.15
N LEU A 6 8.86 -23.19 2.38
CA LEU A 6 9.01 -22.23 3.49
C LEU A 6 10.23 -21.32 3.28
N ASP A 7 11.33 -21.89 2.79
CA ASP A 7 12.56 -21.13 2.52
C ASP A 7 12.35 -20.12 1.38
N ALA A 8 11.67 -20.52 0.31
CA ALA A 8 11.35 -19.62 -0.80
C ALA A 8 10.47 -18.42 -0.38
N LEU A 9 9.41 -18.67 0.41
CA LEU A 9 8.55 -17.59 0.90
C LEU A 9 9.31 -16.62 1.82
N ALA A 10 10.14 -17.14 2.71
CA ALA A 10 10.94 -16.32 3.62
C ALA A 10 11.93 -15.43 2.84
N GLN A 11 12.59 -15.98 1.82
CA GLN A 11 13.51 -15.24 0.95
C GLN A 11 12.79 -14.14 0.15
N ASP A 12 11.60 -14.43 -0.39
CA ASP A 12 10.80 -13.44 -1.10
C ASP A 12 10.35 -12.29 -0.18
N MET A 13 9.88 -12.63 1.02
CA MET A 13 9.48 -11.62 2.01
C MET A 13 10.67 -10.75 2.43
N LEU A 14 11.83 -11.37 2.68
CA LEU A 14 13.07 -10.64 2.98
C LEU A 14 13.45 -9.65 1.87
N ARG A 15 13.40 -10.10 0.61
CA ARG A 15 13.67 -9.27 -0.56
C ARG A 15 12.70 -8.08 -0.64
N ILE A 16 11.41 -8.31 -0.44
CA ILE A 16 10.39 -7.24 -0.42
C ILE A 16 10.72 -6.20 0.67
N GLY A 17 11.12 -6.65 1.87
CA GLY A 17 11.53 -5.77 2.97
C GLY A 17 12.74 -4.91 2.64
N GLN A 18 13.79 -5.52 2.07
CA GLN A 18 15.01 -4.82 1.65
C GLN A 18 14.73 -3.78 0.55
N GLN A 19 13.89 -4.14 -0.42
CA GLN A 19 13.46 -3.24 -1.49
C GLN A 19 12.65 -2.06 -0.93
N ALA A 20 11.73 -2.31 0.00
CA ALA A 20 10.95 -1.27 0.66
C ALA A 20 11.84 -0.32 1.46
N ARG A 21 12.80 -0.85 2.24
CA ARG A 21 13.77 -0.03 2.99
C ARG A 21 14.65 0.83 2.09
N THR A 22 15.07 0.29 0.95
CA THR A 22 15.85 1.04 -0.03
C THR A 22 15.00 2.17 -0.62
N ALA A 23 13.76 1.88 -1.04
CA ALA A 23 12.85 2.89 -1.56
C ALA A 23 12.46 3.95 -0.52
N ALA A 24 12.34 3.57 0.76
CA ALA A 24 12.03 4.49 1.86
C ALA A 24 13.06 5.62 2.02
N LYS A 25 14.34 5.33 1.76
CA LYS A 25 15.42 6.32 1.79
C LYS A 25 15.24 7.38 0.69
N THR A 26 14.80 6.95 -0.49
CA THR A 26 14.58 7.85 -1.63
C THR A 26 13.28 8.64 -1.48
N ILE A 27 12.16 7.99 -1.16
CA ILE A 27 10.85 8.64 -1.08
C ILE A 27 10.76 9.68 0.05
N ARG A 28 11.56 9.51 1.12
CA ARG A 28 11.69 10.49 2.21
C ARG A 28 12.11 11.88 1.72
N ASN A 29 12.91 11.93 0.65
CA ASN A 29 13.45 13.17 0.08
C ASN A 29 12.72 13.59 -1.21
N ALA A 30 11.68 12.87 -1.62
CA ALA A 30 10.91 13.21 -2.81
C ALA A 30 10.13 14.51 -2.57
N SER A 31 10.16 15.40 -3.56
CA SER A 31 9.39 16.63 -3.53
C SER A 31 7.88 16.36 -3.57
N ASP A 32 7.10 17.29 -3.06
CA ASP A 32 5.64 17.24 -3.17
C ASP A 32 5.18 17.12 -4.63
N ALA A 33 5.84 17.82 -5.55
CA ALA A 33 5.54 17.76 -6.97
C ALA A 33 5.74 16.35 -7.56
N GLN A 34 6.78 15.62 -7.15
CA GLN A 34 6.99 14.24 -7.60
C GLN A 34 5.92 13.30 -7.04
N LYS A 35 5.61 13.41 -5.74
CA LYS A 35 4.57 12.60 -5.11
C LYS A 35 3.21 12.85 -5.76
N SER A 36 2.85 14.11 -5.95
CA SER A 36 1.60 14.51 -6.61
C SER A 36 1.55 14.06 -8.07
N LYS A 37 2.67 14.17 -8.82
CA LYS A 37 2.77 13.65 -10.19
C LYS A 37 2.50 12.15 -10.25
N ALA A 38 3.04 11.37 -9.32
CA ALA A 38 2.80 9.93 -9.26
C ALA A 38 1.32 9.60 -9.03
N LEU A 39 0.68 10.29 -8.08
CA LEU A 39 -0.74 10.11 -7.77
C LEU A 39 -1.66 10.48 -8.95
N LEU A 40 -1.38 11.58 -9.64
CA LEU A 40 -2.12 11.99 -10.83
C LEU A 40 -1.94 10.97 -11.97
N ALA A 41 -0.71 10.51 -12.20
CA ALA A 41 -0.44 9.47 -13.20
C ALA A 41 -1.18 8.16 -12.88
N MET A 42 -1.26 7.76 -11.61
CA MET A 42 -2.07 6.59 -11.21
C MET A 42 -3.55 6.80 -11.52
N ALA A 43 -4.09 8.00 -11.28
CA ALA A 43 -5.50 8.29 -11.56
C ALA A 43 -5.81 8.15 -13.05
N ASP A 44 -4.98 8.73 -13.91
CA ASP A 44 -5.15 8.65 -15.36
C ASP A 44 -4.96 7.22 -15.87
N LEU A 45 -4.02 6.46 -15.30
CA LEU A 45 -3.80 5.06 -15.63
C LEU A 45 -4.99 4.17 -15.24
N ILE A 46 -5.67 4.43 -14.11
CA ILE A 46 -6.92 3.74 -13.76
C ILE A 46 -7.97 3.97 -14.85
N GLU A 47 -8.08 5.19 -15.36
CA GLU A 47 -9.06 5.55 -16.39
C GLU A 47 -8.78 4.89 -17.74
N VAL A 48 -7.52 4.86 -18.15
CA VAL A 48 -7.08 4.21 -19.40
C VAL A 48 -7.22 2.69 -19.34
N ASN A 49 -6.95 2.08 -18.17
CA ASN A 49 -6.90 0.63 -18.02
C ASN A 49 -8.18 0.02 -17.41
N ARG A 50 -9.31 0.74 -17.41
CA ARG A 50 -10.58 0.27 -16.80
C ARG A 50 -10.98 -1.14 -17.22
N ALA A 51 -11.00 -1.38 -18.54
CA ALA A 51 -11.41 -2.66 -19.09
C ALA A 51 -10.51 -3.81 -18.60
N GLN A 52 -9.20 -3.56 -18.52
CA GLN A 52 -8.25 -4.55 -17.99
C GLN A 52 -8.48 -4.79 -16.49
N LEU A 53 -8.63 -3.72 -15.69
CA LEU A 53 -8.88 -3.83 -14.24
C LEU A 53 -10.17 -4.61 -13.95
N GLN A 54 -11.23 -4.37 -14.72
CA GLN A 54 -12.49 -5.09 -14.61
C GLN A 54 -12.36 -6.55 -15.06
N ALA A 55 -11.58 -6.83 -16.10
CA ALA A 55 -11.33 -8.19 -16.55
C ALA A 55 -10.56 -9.02 -15.50
N GLU A 56 -9.56 -8.44 -14.84
CA GLU A 56 -8.86 -9.11 -13.72
C GLU A 56 -9.78 -9.29 -12.51
N ASN A 57 -10.61 -8.29 -12.21
CA ASN A 57 -11.59 -8.37 -11.12
C ASN A 57 -12.68 -9.43 -11.36
N ALA A 58 -13.08 -9.66 -12.61
CA ALA A 58 -14.06 -10.70 -12.94
C ALA A 58 -13.55 -12.10 -12.55
N LYS A 59 -12.24 -12.37 -12.69
CA LYS A 59 -11.63 -13.64 -12.26
C LYS A 59 -11.75 -13.84 -10.75
N ASP A 60 -11.50 -12.78 -9.97
CA ASP A 60 -11.65 -12.79 -8.51
C ASP A 60 -13.12 -13.03 -8.10
N ILE A 61 -14.07 -12.35 -8.76
CA ILE A 61 -15.52 -12.51 -8.51
C ILE A 61 -15.96 -13.94 -8.80
N GLU A 62 -15.63 -14.48 -9.98
CA GLU A 62 -15.99 -15.85 -10.37
C GLU A 62 -15.45 -16.88 -9.36
N ALA A 63 -14.18 -16.73 -8.97
CA ALA A 63 -13.57 -17.60 -7.97
C ALA A 63 -14.25 -17.46 -6.59
N ALA A 64 -14.60 -16.25 -6.18
CA ALA A 64 -15.29 -15.99 -4.91
C ALA A 64 -16.70 -16.60 -4.88
N GLU A 65 -17.48 -16.43 -5.95
CA GLU A 65 -18.82 -17.01 -6.09
C GLU A 65 -18.76 -18.55 -6.08
N LYS A 66 -17.83 -19.14 -6.83
CA LYS A 66 -17.61 -20.59 -6.85
C LYS A 66 -17.23 -21.16 -5.49
N ASN A 67 -16.50 -20.38 -4.68
CA ASN A 67 -16.11 -20.75 -3.33
C ASN A 67 -17.19 -20.45 -2.27
N GLY A 68 -18.38 -20.02 -2.68
CA GLY A 68 -19.51 -19.78 -1.79
C GLY A 68 -19.35 -18.53 -0.92
N LEU A 69 -18.60 -17.53 -1.37
CA LEU A 69 -18.45 -16.28 -0.64
C LEU A 69 -19.80 -15.53 -0.60
N GLU A 70 -20.18 -15.04 0.59
CA GLU A 70 -21.41 -14.27 0.80
C GLU A 70 -21.55 -13.10 -0.17
N ALA A 71 -22.77 -12.86 -0.67
CA ALA A 71 -23.04 -11.83 -1.69
C ALA A 71 -22.54 -10.43 -1.27
N ALA A 72 -22.66 -10.09 0.02
CA ALA A 72 -22.17 -8.81 0.56
C ALA A 72 -20.64 -8.69 0.56
N LEU A 73 -19.90 -9.80 0.57
CA LEU A 73 -18.44 -9.81 0.44
C LEU A 73 -18.02 -9.78 -1.04
N VAL A 74 -18.76 -10.45 -1.92
CA VAL A 74 -18.56 -10.33 -3.38
C VAL A 74 -18.78 -8.89 -3.84
N ASP A 75 -19.80 -8.21 -3.32
CA ASP A 75 -20.04 -6.79 -3.64
C ASP A 75 -18.84 -5.89 -3.27
N ARG A 76 -18.18 -6.17 -2.13
CA ARG A 76 -16.96 -5.46 -1.71
C ARG A 76 -15.74 -5.74 -2.59
N LEU A 77 -15.72 -6.88 -3.28
CA LEU A 77 -14.67 -7.21 -4.24
C LEU A 77 -14.83 -6.46 -5.56
N LYS A 78 -16.04 -6.03 -5.90
CA LYS A 78 -16.37 -5.55 -7.25
C LYS A 78 -15.74 -4.21 -7.60
N LEU A 79 -14.97 -4.17 -8.69
CA LEU A 79 -14.44 -2.97 -9.32
C LEU A 79 -15.42 -2.41 -10.36
N SER A 80 -16.55 -1.88 -9.88
CA SER A 80 -17.50 -1.17 -10.74
C SER A 80 -16.91 0.13 -11.30
N ASP A 81 -17.55 0.72 -12.32
CA ASP A 81 -17.17 2.04 -12.82
C ASP A 81 -17.18 3.10 -11.72
N HIS A 82 -18.15 3.02 -10.81
CA HIS A 82 -18.22 3.88 -9.64
C HIS A 82 -17.02 3.70 -8.70
N ALA A 83 -16.60 2.46 -8.44
CA ALA A 83 -15.43 2.18 -7.62
C ALA A 83 -14.14 2.73 -8.26
N LEU A 84 -13.95 2.52 -9.56
CA LEU A 84 -12.81 3.03 -10.32
C LEU A 84 -12.80 4.58 -10.37
N ASN A 85 -13.96 5.21 -10.56
CA ASN A 85 -14.11 6.67 -10.50
C ASN A 85 -13.75 7.21 -9.12
N THR A 86 -14.20 6.54 -8.07
CA THR A 86 -13.93 6.92 -6.68
C THR A 86 -12.43 6.85 -6.39
N MET A 87 -11.75 5.78 -6.81
CA MET A 87 -10.30 5.64 -6.66
C MET A 87 -9.53 6.74 -7.41
N ALA A 88 -9.85 6.97 -8.68
CA ALA A 88 -9.20 8.02 -9.47
C ALA A 88 -9.44 9.43 -8.86
N THR A 89 -10.65 9.69 -8.37
CA THR A 89 -10.98 10.95 -7.69
C THR A 89 -10.21 11.09 -6.39
N GLY A 90 -10.15 10.04 -5.56
CA GLY A 90 -9.41 10.03 -4.30
C GLY A 90 -7.92 10.30 -4.51
N LEU A 91 -7.31 9.70 -5.54
CA LEU A 91 -5.92 9.98 -5.93
C LEU A 91 -5.70 11.46 -6.25
N ARG A 92 -6.59 12.07 -7.05
CA ARG A 92 -6.50 13.50 -7.39
C ARG A 92 -6.69 14.40 -6.17
N GLN A 93 -7.61 14.03 -5.26
CA GLN A 93 -7.81 14.75 -4.01
C GLN A 93 -6.58 14.69 -3.10
N ILE A 94 -5.97 13.52 -2.93
CA ILE A 94 -4.76 13.33 -2.12
C ILE A 94 -3.57 14.06 -2.75
N ALA A 95 -3.45 14.07 -4.09
CA ALA A 95 -2.43 14.84 -4.79
C ALA A 95 -2.53 16.34 -4.46
N ALA A 96 -3.75 16.89 -4.37
CA ALA A 96 -4.00 18.28 -4.05
C ALA A 96 -3.81 18.64 -2.56
N MET A 97 -3.70 17.66 -1.66
CA MET A 97 -3.47 17.94 -0.24
C MET A 97 -2.08 18.58 -0.02
N PRO A 98 -1.92 19.44 1.01
CA PRO A 98 -0.60 19.93 1.40
C PRO A 98 0.34 18.77 1.77
N ASP A 99 1.62 18.90 1.43
CA ASP A 99 2.64 17.94 1.85
C ASP A 99 2.85 18.02 3.38
N PRO A 100 2.62 16.94 4.15
CA PRO A 100 2.91 16.96 5.57
C PRO A 100 4.42 16.91 5.87
N VAL A 101 5.24 16.40 4.95
CA VAL A 101 6.67 16.14 5.18
C VAL A 101 7.47 17.43 5.17
N GLY A 102 8.36 17.61 6.16
CA GLY A 102 9.20 18.80 6.30
C GLY A 102 8.50 19.99 6.94
N SER A 103 7.19 19.91 7.24
CA SER A 103 6.49 20.98 7.95
C SER A 103 7.01 21.13 9.39
N LEU A 104 7.22 22.39 9.80
CA LEU A 104 7.69 22.76 11.13
C LEU A 104 6.53 23.12 12.06
N GLY A 105 6.59 22.63 13.29
CA GLY A 105 5.77 23.12 14.39
C GLY A 105 6.25 24.47 14.95
N PRO A 106 5.67 24.94 16.05
CA PRO A 106 6.09 26.18 16.70
C PRO A 106 7.59 26.18 17.03
N THR A 107 8.27 27.29 16.72
CA THR A 107 9.68 27.49 17.01
C THR A 107 9.85 28.29 18.29
N ILE A 108 10.69 27.82 19.20
CA ILE A 108 10.97 28.47 20.48
C ILE A 108 12.45 28.85 20.54
N LYS A 109 12.72 30.13 20.80
CA LYS A 109 14.07 30.63 21.05
C LYS A 109 14.48 30.37 22.51
N ARG A 110 15.60 29.68 22.72
CA ARG A 110 16.13 29.31 24.03
C ARG A 110 16.97 30.45 24.63
N PRO A 111 17.15 30.51 25.97
CA PRO A 111 17.98 31.54 26.62
C PRO A 111 19.45 31.58 26.15
N ASN A 112 19.96 30.48 25.61
CA ASN A 112 21.29 30.37 25.03
C ASN A 112 21.36 30.79 23.55
N GLY A 113 20.26 31.29 22.97
CA GLY A 113 20.20 31.77 21.58
C GLY A 113 19.83 30.71 20.53
N MET A 114 19.63 29.45 20.90
CA MET A 114 19.23 28.38 19.96
C MET A 114 17.75 28.44 19.62
N ASP A 115 17.41 28.22 18.34
CA ASP A 115 16.04 27.99 17.90
C ASP A 115 15.72 26.48 17.92
N VAL A 116 14.60 26.11 18.55
CA VAL A 116 14.14 24.73 18.67
C VAL A 116 12.76 24.60 18.04
N ALA A 117 12.63 23.67 17.09
CA ALA A 117 11.37 23.35 16.42
C ALA A 117 11.22 21.83 16.24
N GLN A 118 9.99 21.37 16.02
CA GLN A 118 9.70 19.98 15.66
C GLN A 118 9.38 19.91 14.17
N MET A 119 10.05 19.00 13.45
CA MET A 119 9.80 18.76 12.02
C MET A 119 9.05 17.46 11.84
N ARG A 120 8.03 17.46 10.96
CA ARG A 120 7.36 16.22 10.53
C ARG A 120 8.24 15.47 9.55
N VAL A 121 8.48 14.19 9.84
CA VAL A 121 9.22 13.27 8.97
C VAL A 121 8.39 12.01 8.73
N PRO A 122 8.60 11.30 7.61
CA PRO A 122 7.95 10.02 7.37
C PRO A 122 8.37 8.99 8.42
N LEU A 123 7.50 8.02 8.68
CA LEU A 123 7.80 6.88 9.55
C LEU A 123 8.88 5.99 8.92
N GLY A 124 8.74 5.71 7.62
CA GLY A 124 9.67 4.90 6.84
C GLY A 124 8.92 3.92 5.94
N VAL A 125 8.73 2.69 6.41
CA VAL A 125 8.02 1.61 5.72
C VAL A 125 6.77 1.22 6.51
N ILE A 126 5.63 1.26 5.83
CA ILE A 126 4.32 0.91 6.38
C ILE A 126 3.87 -0.41 5.75
N GLY A 127 3.59 -1.43 6.56
CA GLY A 127 2.91 -2.65 6.11
C GLY A 127 1.40 -2.53 6.29
N ILE A 128 0.62 -2.74 5.25
CA ILE A 128 -0.85 -2.63 5.31
C ILE A 128 -1.47 -3.97 4.95
N ILE A 129 -2.25 -4.49 5.89
CA ILE A 129 -2.88 -5.80 5.79
C ILE A 129 -4.39 -5.59 5.74
N TYR A 130 -5.03 -5.96 4.64
CA TYR A 130 -6.44 -5.72 4.42
C TYR A 130 -7.17 -6.95 3.84
N GLU A 131 -8.50 -6.92 3.95
CA GLU A 131 -9.39 -7.99 3.51
C GLU A 131 -9.82 -7.81 2.04
N SER A 132 -10.91 -8.47 1.65
CA SER A 132 -11.50 -8.57 0.30
C SER A 132 -12.07 -7.22 -0.21
N ARG A 133 -11.21 -6.21 -0.35
CA ARG A 133 -11.52 -4.85 -0.82
C ARG A 133 -10.40 -4.31 -1.70
N PRO A 134 -10.44 -4.52 -3.03
CA PRO A 134 -9.34 -4.14 -3.89
C PRO A 134 -9.05 -2.63 -3.91
N ASN A 135 -10.07 -1.79 -3.67
CA ASN A 135 -9.92 -0.34 -3.62
C ASN A 135 -8.94 0.13 -2.53
N VAL A 136 -8.83 -0.63 -1.43
CA VAL A 136 -7.90 -0.31 -0.34
C VAL A 136 -6.45 -0.31 -0.83
N THR A 137 -6.12 -1.07 -1.88
CA THR A 137 -4.80 -1.05 -2.53
C THR A 137 -4.41 0.36 -2.96
N ILE A 138 -5.32 1.10 -3.60
CA ILE A 138 -5.09 2.46 -4.09
C ILE A 138 -5.14 3.46 -2.94
N ASP A 139 -6.17 3.40 -2.09
CA ASP A 139 -6.36 4.35 -0.99
C ASP A 139 -5.16 4.35 -0.04
N ALA A 140 -4.69 3.15 0.31
CA ALA A 140 -3.57 2.94 1.21
C ALA A 140 -2.24 3.37 0.59
N ALA A 141 -1.99 3.00 -0.67
CA ALA A 141 -0.80 3.42 -1.41
C ALA A 141 -0.73 4.95 -1.51
N ALA A 142 -1.85 5.59 -1.83
CA ALA A 142 -1.92 7.03 -2.06
C ALA A 142 -1.54 7.84 -0.81
N LEU A 143 -2.13 7.49 0.34
CA LEU A 143 -1.86 8.15 1.62
C LEU A 143 -0.43 7.93 2.08
N CYS A 144 0.10 6.71 1.96
CA CYS A 144 1.48 6.42 2.34
C CYS A 144 2.48 7.17 1.44
N LEU A 145 2.21 7.19 0.13
CA LEU A 145 3.04 7.90 -0.83
C LEU A 145 3.07 9.40 -0.55
N LYS A 146 1.91 10.04 -0.35
CA LYS A 146 1.81 11.47 -0.06
C LYS A 146 2.55 11.85 1.23
N SER A 147 2.47 10.98 2.24
CA SER A 147 3.19 11.15 3.52
C SER A 147 4.67 10.72 3.49
N GLY A 148 5.22 10.39 2.32
CA GLY A 148 6.64 10.11 2.13
C GLY A 148 7.09 8.75 2.67
N ASN A 149 6.18 7.78 2.78
CA ASN A 149 6.46 6.43 3.26
C ASN A 149 6.54 5.44 2.10
N ALA A 150 7.43 4.46 2.20
CA ALA A 150 7.33 3.25 1.41
C ALA A 150 6.25 2.32 1.99
N THR A 151 5.69 1.43 1.18
CA THR A 151 4.52 0.64 1.55
C THR A 151 4.61 -0.79 1.05
N ILE A 152 4.28 -1.74 1.92
CA ILE A 152 4.07 -3.14 1.56
C ILE A 152 2.59 -3.46 1.79
N LEU A 153 1.90 -3.87 0.74
CA LEU A 153 0.47 -4.13 0.72
C LEU A 153 0.22 -5.63 0.66
N ARG A 154 -0.55 -6.12 1.64
CA ARG A 154 -1.08 -7.49 1.66
C ARG A 154 -2.60 -7.42 1.70
N GLY A 155 -3.24 -7.68 0.57
CA GLY A 155 -4.69 -7.83 0.47
C GLY A 155 -5.19 -9.25 0.74
N GLY A 156 -6.52 -9.42 0.81
CA GLY A 156 -7.16 -10.74 0.89
C GLY A 156 -6.86 -11.61 -0.33
N SER A 157 -6.83 -12.93 -0.13
CA SER A 157 -6.63 -13.92 -1.21
C SER A 157 -7.73 -13.86 -2.26
N GLU A 158 -8.92 -13.38 -1.88
CA GLU A 158 -10.11 -13.29 -2.73
C GLU A 158 -10.04 -12.12 -3.72
N ALA A 159 -9.09 -11.20 -3.54
CA ALA A 159 -8.86 -10.02 -4.37
C ALA A 159 -7.53 -10.07 -5.11
N PHE A 160 -6.94 -11.26 -5.27
CA PHE A 160 -5.55 -11.41 -5.70
C PHE A 160 -5.30 -10.80 -7.08
N HIS A 161 -6.12 -11.13 -8.07
CA HIS A 161 -5.94 -10.64 -9.44
C HIS A 161 -6.12 -9.12 -9.52
N SER A 162 -7.14 -8.60 -8.84
CA SER A 162 -7.41 -7.16 -8.74
C SER A 162 -6.26 -6.41 -8.07
N ASN A 163 -5.73 -6.93 -6.95
CA ASN A 163 -4.64 -6.29 -6.21
C ASN A 163 -3.35 -6.27 -7.02
N GLN A 164 -3.04 -7.34 -7.77
CA GLN A 164 -1.87 -7.36 -8.66
C GLN A 164 -2.02 -6.37 -9.82
N ALA A 165 -3.21 -6.29 -10.43
CA ALA A 165 -3.48 -5.34 -11.50
C ALA A 165 -3.37 -3.88 -11.02
N LEU A 166 -3.95 -3.57 -9.86
CA LEU A 166 -3.82 -2.24 -9.24
C LEU A 166 -2.37 -1.96 -8.80
N GLY A 167 -1.63 -2.97 -8.32
CA GLY A 167 -0.21 -2.87 -8.03
C GLY A 167 0.62 -2.48 -9.26
N ALA A 168 0.28 -3.01 -10.44
CA ALA A 168 0.92 -2.62 -11.69
C ALA A 168 0.65 -1.15 -12.06
N ILE A 169 -0.59 -0.66 -11.85
CA ILE A 169 -0.94 0.76 -12.03
C ILE A 169 -0.11 1.66 -11.10
N ILE A 170 0.00 1.29 -9.83
CA ILE A 170 0.81 2.02 -8.86
C ILE A 170 2.28 2.07 -9.31
N ARG A 171 2.85 0.92 -9.69
CA ARG A 171 4.24 0.84 -10.17
C ARG A 171 4.49 1.76 -11.37
N GLN A 172 3.59 1.75 -12.36
CA GLN A 172 3.68 2.62 -13.53
C GLN A 172 3.60 4.10 -13.16
N GLY A 173 2.70 4.48 -12.24
CA GLY A 173 2.59 5.85 -11.75
C GLY A 173 3.85 6.34 -11.02
N LEU A 174 4.47 5.47 -10.21
CA LEU A 174 5.76 5.77 -9.55
C LEU A 174 6.87 6.02 -10.59
N ILE A 175 7.01 5.14 -11.58
CA ILE A 175 8.02 5.26 -12.64
C ILE A 175 7.82 6.56 -13.43
N ALA A 176 6.58 6.90 -13.79
CA ALA A 176 6.26 8.14 -14.53
C ALA A 176 6.68 9.42 -13.77
N ALA A 177 6.74 9.34 -12.44
CA ALA A 177 7.18 10.43 -11.57
C ALA A 177 8.68 10.40 -11.23
N GLY A 178 9.44 9.41 -11.73
CA GLY A 178 10.85 9.22 -11.39
C GLY A 178 11.06 8.74 -9.96
N LEU A 179 10.06 8.09 -9.35
CA LEU A 179 10.16 7.48 -8.04
C LEU A 179 10.53 6.00 -8.15
N PRO A 180 11.20 5.41 -7.14
CA PRO A 180 11.52 3.99 -7.17
C PRO A 180 10.27 3.13 -7.30
N GLU A 181 10.32 2.14 -8.18
CA GLU A 181 9.19 1.25 -8.44
C GLU A 181 8.76 0.42 -7.21
N HIS A 182 9.68 0.17 -6.28
CA HIS A 182 9.42 -0.55 -5.03
C HIS A 182 8.98 0.36 -3.88
N THR A 183 8.68 1.63 -4.15
CA THR A 183 8.10 2.53 -3.13
C THR A 183 6.78 1.97 -2.61
N VAL A 184 5.98 1.36 -3.47
CA VAL A 184 4.80 0.60 -3.07
C VAL A 184 4.87 -0.78 -3.69
N GLN A 185 4.74 -1.82 -2.88
CA GLN A 185 4.80 -3.21 -3.31
C GLN A 185 3.54 -3.94 -2.89
N VAL A 186 2.95 -4.73 -3.79
CA VAL A 186 1.84 -5.64 -3.47
C VAL A 186 2.41 -7.05 -3.40
N ILE A 187 2.19 -7.76 -2.30
CA ILE A 187 2.68 -9.12 -2.13
C ILE A 187 2.06 -10.04 -3.19
N GLY A 188 2.93 -10.72 -3.96
CA GLY A 188 2.57 -11.55 -5.12
C GLY A 188 2.21 -13.00 -4.80
N THR A 189 1.93 -13.34 -3.54
CA THR A 189 1.55 -14.70 -3.11
C THR A 189 0.24 -14.69 -2.33
N THR A 190 -0.54 -15.76 -2.46
CA THR A 190 -1.74 -16.02 -1.65
C THR A 190 -1.43 -16.78 -0.36
N ASP A 191 -0.17 -17.19 -0.15
CA ASP A 191 0.24 -17.92 1.05
C ASP A 191 0.00 -17.07 2.31
N ARG A 192 -0.70 -17.65 3.28
CA ARG A 192 -1.02 -17.02 4.57
C ARG A 192 0.22 -16.79 5.42
N GLY A 193 1.32 -17.54 5.19
CA GLY A 193 2.60 -17.35 5.88
C GLY A 193 3.21 -15.97 5.63
N ALA A 194 2.92 -15.33 4.49
CA ALA A 194 3.42 -14.00 4.17
C ALA A 194 3.01 -12.94 5.21
N VAL A 195 1.83 -13.10 5.82
CA VAL A 195 1.36 -12.21 6.90
C VAL A 195 2.24 -12.34 8.14
N GLY A 196 2.57 -13.57 8.53
CA GLY A 196 3.42 -13.84 9.70
C GLY A 196 4.82 -13.28 9.53
N HIS A 197 5.40 -13.41 8.33
CA HIS A 197 6.66 -12.76 8.01
C HIS A 197 6.52 -11.22 8.06
N LEU A 198 5.52 -10.65 7.39
CA LEU A 198 5.38 -9.19 7.31
C LEU A 198 5.30 -8.51 8.68
N ILE A 199 4.55 -9.09 9.63
CA ILE A 199 4.38 -8.51 10.97
C ILE A 199 5.59 -8.70 11.90
N THR A 200 6.52 -9.60 11.55
CA THR A 200 7.74 -9.87 12.35
C THR A 200 9.01 -9.25 11.73
N MET A 201 8.89 -8.60 10.56
CA MET A 201 10.00 -7.95 9.86
C MET A 201 10.37 -6.58 10.45
N THR A 202 10.70 -6.53 11.75
CA THR A 202 10.97 -5.29 12.50
C THR A 202 12.16 -4.48 11.96
N ASP A 203 13.14 -5.14 11.33
CA ASP A 203 14.26 -4.46 10.65
C ASP A 203 13.79 -3.66 9.41
N TYR A 204 12.69 -4.07 8.79
CA TYR A 204 12.24 -3.55 7.49
C TYR A 204 10.93 -2.77 7.53
N VAL A 205 10.08 -2.99 8.53
CA VAL A 205 8.74 -2.39 8.64
C VAL A 205 8.62 -1.64 9.95
N ASP A 206 8.31 -0.33 9.90
CA ASP A 206 8.21 0.51 11.10
C ASP A 206 6.83 0.44 11.75
N VAL A 207 5.78 0.18 10.96
CA VAL A 207 4.41 0.12 11.46
C VAL A 207 3.55 -0.79 10.59
N ILE A 208 2.65 -1.54 11.25
CA ILE A 208 1.61 -2.33 10.61
C ILE A 208 0.26 -1.65 10.79
N VAL A 209 -0.50 -1.53 9.70
CA VAL A 209 -1.86 -1.00 9.68
C VAL A 209 -2.84 -2.10 9.24
N PRO A 210 -3.57 -2.73 10.17
CA PRO A 210 -4.61 -3.68 9.81
C PRO A 210 -5.90 -2.96 9.39
N ARG A 211 -6.49 -3.39 8.28
CA ARG A 211 -7.77 -2.88 7.75
C ARG A 211 -8.70 -4.05 7.43
N GLY A 212 -9.38 -4.54 8.46
CA GLY A 212 -10.33 -5.65 8.37
C GLY A 212 -11.21 -5.76 9.60
N GLY A 213 -11.90 -6.90 9.73
CA GLY A 213 -12.76 -7.18 10.87
C GLY A 213 -11.98 -7.36 12.18
N LYS A 214 -12.72 -7.44 13.29
CA LYS A 214 -12.15 -7.65 14.64
C LYS A 214 -11.25 -8.90 14.71
N GLY A 215 -11.60 -9.96 13.97
CA GLY A 215 -10.82 -11.20 13.93
C GLY A 215 -9.43 -11.03 13.34
N LEU A 216 -9.29 -10.31 12.21
CA LEU A 216 -7.99 -10.01 11.62
C LEU A 216 -7.14 -9.18 12.60
N ILE A 217 -7.73 -8.13 13.18
CA ILE A 217 -7.03 -7.25 14.11
C ILE A 217 -6.53 -8.03 15.33
N ALA A 218 -7.40 -8.83 15.96
CA ALA A 218 -7.04 -9.64 17.14
C ALA A 218 -5.92 -10.64 16.83
N ARG A 219 -6.00 -11.32 15.67
CA ARG A 219 -4.96 -12.26 15.23
C ARG A 219 -3.61 -11.57 15.06
N LEU A 220 -3.57 -10.44 14.36
CA LEU A 220 -2.32 -9.72 14.10
C LEU A 220 -1.71 -9.18 15.39
N SER A 221 -2.53 -8.67 16.31
CA SER A 221 -2.05 -8.23 17.63
C SER A 221 -1.45 -9.35 18.48
N ALA A 222 -1.91 -10.59 18.32
CA ALA A 222 -1.38 -11.74 19.05
C ALA A 222 -0.09 -12.32 18.43
N GLU A 223 0.04 -12.23 17.10
CA GLU A 223 1.17 -12.78 16.35
C GLU A 223 2.32 -11.78 16.18
N ALA A 224 2.06 -10.47 16.28
CA ALA A 224 3.10 -9.42 16.27
C ALA A 224 3.89 -9.44 17.60
N LYS A 225 5.10 -9.98 17.56
CA LYS A 225 6.04 -10.07 18.68
C LYS A 225 7.40 -9.52 18.29
#